data_AF-A0AAX7VUG3-F1
#
_entry.id   AF-A0AAX7VUG3-F1
#
_cell.length_a   1.000
_cell.length_b   1.000
_cell.length_c   1.000
_cell.angle_alpha   90.00
_cell.angle_beta   90.00
_cell.angle_gamma   90.00
#
_symmetry.space_group_name_H-M   'P 1'
#
loop_
_entity.id
_entity.type
_entity.pdbx_description
1 polymer ?
#
loop_
_entity_poly.entity_id
_entity_poly.type
_entity_poly.pdbx_seq_one_letter_code
_entity_poly.pdbx_strand_id
1 'polypeptide(L)' 'LEGRISNNCSTQLFPNQIASEQQSLVVMKKLLAIAVSGITYLRGIFPGKAYGKKYVEDQQVMILREEHSCPGATQILQW' A
#
# COMPACT_ATOMS: atom_id res chain seq x y z
N LEU A 1 -5.07 34.47 -14.10
CA LEU A 1 -5.05 33.06 -14.57
C LEU A 1 -4.50 32.20 -13.44
N GLU A 2 -5.37 31.49 -12.73
CA GLU A 2 -5.00 30.70 -11.55
C GLU A 2 -4.36 29.36 -11.94
N GLY A 3 -3.04 29.29 -11.90
CA GLY A 3 -2.32 28.02 -11.88
C GLY A 3 -2.42 27.37 -10.51
N ARG A 4 -3.51 26.64 -10.23
CA ARG A 4 -3.60 25.83 -9.01
C ARG A 4 -2.47 24.80 -9.02
N ILE A 5 -1.50 24.95 -8.12
CA ILE A 5 -0.54 23.89 -7.81
C ILE A 5 -1.37 22.72 -7.27
N SER A 6 -1.48 21.66 -8.08
CA SER A 6 -2.11 20.41 -7.65
C SER A 6 -1.13 19.72 -6.71
N ASN A 7 -1.23 20.08 -5.42
CA ASN A 7 -0.40 19.53 -4.35
C ASN A 7 -0.39 18.01 -4.46
N ASN A 8 0.77 17.43 -4.81
CA ASN A 8 0.90 15.99 -4.99
C ASN A 8 0.41 15.31 -3.70
N CYS A 9 -0.67 14.54 -3.80
CA CYS A 9 -1.34 13.97 -2.62
C CYS A 9 -0.60 12.71 -2.16
N SER A 10 0.65 12.93 -1.74
CA SER A 10 1.56 11.97 -1.13
C SER A 10 0.91 11.45 0.15
N THR A 11 0.11 10.39 -0.02
CA THR A 11 -0.67 9.81 1.08
C THR A 11 0.31 9.18 2.05
N GLN A 12 0.64 9.87 3.15
CA GLN A 12 1.61 9.41 4.13
C GLN A 12 1.24 8.01 4.64
N LEU A 13 1.98 7.02 4.14
CA LEU A 13 1.84 5.65 4.59
C LEU A 13 2.38 5.52 6.02
N PHE A 14 3.49 6.19 6.33
CA PHE A 14 4.03 6.26 7.69
C PHE A 14 3.89 7.68 8.27
N PRO A 15 3.61 7.80 9.59
CA PRO A 15 3.58 9.09 10.27
C PRO A 15 5.02 9.60 10.47
N ASN A 16 5.21 10.93 10.45
CA ASN A 16 6.54 11.56 10.61
C ASN A 16 7.18 11.32 11.99
N GLN A 17 6.41 10.83 12.96
CA GLN A 17 6.88 10.48 14.29
C GLN A 17 6.07 9.29 14.81
N ILE A 18 6.75 8.31 15.40
CA ILE A 18 6.14 7.18 16.12
C ILE A 18 6.37 7.44 17.61
N ALA A 19 5.39 8.07 18.26
CA ALA A 19 5.43 8.47 19.67
C ALA A 19 4.57 7.56 20.57
N SER A 20 3.68 6.72 20.01
CA SER A 20 2.85 5.79 20.77
C SER A 20 2.78 4.38 20.18
N GLU A 21 2.44 3.40 21.01
CA GLU A 21 2.28 2.00 20.62
C GLU A 21 1.23 1.81 19.51
N GLN A 22 0.15 2.59 19.55
CA GLN A 22 -0.91 2.55 18.54
C GLN A 22 -0.40 3.02 17.17
N GLN A 23 0.48 4.03 17.14
CA GLN A 23 1.15 4.45 15.90
C GLN A 23 2.12 3.36 15.40
N SER A 24 2.88 2.73 16.30
CA SER A 24 3.78 1.62 15.96
C SER A 24 3.03 0.43 15.35
N LEU A 25 1.87 0.06 15.92
CA LEU A 25 1.00 -0.99 15.39
C LEU A 25 0.46 -0.65 13.99
N VAL A 26 0.04 0.60 13.75
CA VAL A 26 -0.41 1.06 12.42
C VAL A 26 0.73 1.05 11.40
N VAL A 27 1.95 1.41 11.80
CA VAL A 27 3.15 1.33 10.94
C VAL A 27 3.46 -0.13 10.60
N MET A 28 3.49 -1.03 11.59
CA MET A 28 3.76 -2.45 11.38
C MET A 28 2.71 -3.13 10.49
N LYS A 29 1.41 -2.84 10.68
CA LYS A 29 0.35 -3.34 9.78
C LYS A 29 0.57 -2.88 8.33
N LYS A 30 0.95 -1.62 8.11
CA LYS A 30 1.22 -1.10 6.75
C LYS A 30 2.51 -1.67 6.13
N LEU A 31 3.58 -1.82 6.92
CA LEU A 31 4.82 -2.48 6.47
C LEU A 31 4.55 -3.93 6.06
N LEU A 32 3.80 -4.68 6.86
CA LEU A 32 3.41 -6.05 6.55
C LEU A 32 2.59 -6.13 5.26
N ALA A 33 1.59 -5.26 5.08
CA ALA A 33 0.79 -5.19 3.86
C ALA A 33 1.64 -4.89 2.62
N ILE A 34 2.59 -3.96 2.70
CA ILE A 34 3.54 -3.65 1.61
C ILE A 34 4.45 -4.86 1.32
N ALA A 35 5.01 -5.50 2.34
CA ALA A 35 5.90 -6.65 2.18
C ALA A 35 5.18 -7.85 1.55
N VAL A 36 3.99 -8.21 2.05
CA VAL A 36 3.17 -9.30 1.48
C VAL A 36 2.77 -8.98 0.04
N SER A 37 2.39 -7.72 -0.26
CA SER A 37 2.07 -7.30 -1.63
C SER A 37 3.26 -7.41 -2.58
N GLY A 38 4.45 -6.96 -2.15
CA GLY A 38 5.67 -7.06 -2.94
C GLY A 38 6.09 -8.52 -3.19
N ILE A 39 6.06 -9.36 -2.16
CA ILE A 39 6.40 -10.79 -2.27
C ILE A 39 5.43 -11.51 -3.21
N THR A 40 4.11 -11.34 -3.02
CA THR A 40 3.09 -12.01 -3.83
C THR A 40 3.10 -11.53 -5.29
N TYR A 41 3.43 -10.26 -5.55
CA TYR A 41 3.64 -9.72 -6.90
C TYR A 41 4.86 -10.33 -7.57
N LEU A 42 6.03 -10.27 -6.92
CA LEU A 42 7.29 -10.80 -7.46
C LEU A 42 7.29 -12.32 -7.65
N ARG A 43 6.44 -13.05 -6.90
CA ARG A 43 6.21 -14.49 -7.06
C ARG A 43 5.06 -14.84 -8.01
N GLY A 44 4.31 -13.87 -8.53
CA GLY A 44 3.18 -14.11 -9.43
C GLY A 44 1.99 -14.86 -8.80
N ILE A 45 1.84 -14.81 -7.47
CA ILE A 45 0.79 -15.54 -6.72
C ILE A 45 -0.63 -15.08 -7.11
N PHE A 46 -0.76 -13.79 -7.42
CA PHE A 46 -1.97 -13.19 -7.96
C PHE A 46 -1.67 -12.51 -9.30
N PRO A 47 -2.63 -12.44 -10.23
CA PRO A 47 -2.42 -11.76 -11.51
C PRO A 47 -2.25 -10.26 -11.32
N GLY A 48 -1.54 -9.60 -12.24
CA GLY A 48 -1.18 -8.17 -12.13
C GLY A 48 -2.37 -7.20 -11.90
N LYS A 49 -3.58 -7.58 -12.33
CA LYS A 49 -4.83 -6.84 -12.06
C LYS A 49 -5.17 -6.71 -10.56
N ALA A 50 -4.72 -7.64 -9.71
CA ALA A 50 -4.94 -7.63 -8.26
C ALA A 50 -4.02 -6.64 -7.51
N TYR A 51 -3.18 -5.86 -8.21
CA TYR A 51 -2.29 -4.88 -7.60
C TYR A 51 -2.53 -3.47 -8.13
N GLY A 52 -2.42 -2.48 -7.25
CA GLY A 52 -2.25 -1.08 -7.59
C GLY A 52 -0.80 -0.64 -7.40
N LYS A 53 -0.36 0.36 -8.19
CA LYS A 53 0.90 1.06 -7.94
C LYS A 53 0.70 2.16 -6.91
N LYS A 54 1.62 2.29 -5.95
CA LYS A 54 1.79 3.50 -5.12
C LYS A 54 3.24 3.95 -5.14
N TYR A 55 3.47 5.19 -4.71
CA TYR A 55 4.80 5.69 -4.38
C TYR A 55 4.88 5.92 -2.87
N VAL A 56 6.02 5.60 -2.28
CA VAL A 56 6.36 5.81 -0.87
C VAL A 56 7.79 6.36 -0.87
N GLU A 57 7.97 7.61 -0.41
CA GLU A 57 9.30 8.25 -0.38
C GLU A 57 10.01 8.11 -1.75
N ASP A 58 9.26 8.48 -2.80
CA ASP A 58 9.57 8.36 -4.23
C ASP A 58 9.86 6.94 -4.79
N GLN A 59 9.88 5.90 -3.96
CA GLN A 59 9.99 4.51 -4.39
C GLN A 59 8.63 3.93 -4.81
N GLN A 60 8.53 3.37 -6.02
CA GLN A 60 7.31 2.73 -6.52
C GLN A 60 7.12 1.34 -5.88
N VAL A 61 6.02 1.14 -5.16
CA VAL A 61 5.60 -0.13 -4.56
C VAL A 61 4.36 -0.71 -5.24
N MET A 62 4.24 -2.03 -5.22
CA MET A 62 3.02 -2.75 -5.61
C MET A 62 2.22 -3.05 -4.35
N ILE A 63 0.95 -2.65 -4.33
CA ILE A 63 0.01 -2.84 -3.22
C ILE A 63 -1.09 -3.77 -3.70
N LEU A 64 -1.31 -4.90 -3.01
CA LEU A 64 -2.42 -5.79 -3.26
C LEU A 64 -3.73 -5.02 -2.99
N ARG A 65 -4.70 -5.13 -3.90
CA ARG A 65 -6.00 -4.47 -3.81
C ARG A 65 -7.11 -5.50 -3.90
N GLU A 66 -8.28 -5.14 -3.36
CA GLU A 66 -9.48 -5.94 -3.52
C GLU A 66 -9.83 -6.03 -5.02
N GLU A 67 -9.96 -7.25 -5.52
CA GLU A 67 -10.20 -7.53 -6.93
C GLU A 67 -11.25 -8.64 -7.03
N HIS A 68 -12.45 -8.26 -7.49
CA HIS A 68 -13.67 -9.07 -7.41
C HIS A 68 -13.60 -10.37 -8.24
N SER A 69 -12.58 -10.53 -9.08
CA SER A 69 -12.27 -11.75 -9.85
C SER A 69 -11.03 -12.51 -9.36
N CYS A 70 -10.53 -12.19 -8.15
CA CYS A 70 -9.47 -12.88 -7.41
C CYS A 70 -9.74 -12.89 -5.89
N PRO A 71 -10.75 -13.65 -5.39
CA PRO A 71 -11.14 -13.63 -3.97
C PRO A 71 -10.03 -14.04 -2.98
N GLY A 72 -9.02 -14.79 -3.41
CA GLY A 72 -7.83 -15.09 -2.60
C GLY A 72 -6.97 -13.86 -2.29
N ALA A 73 -6.99 -12.83 -3.14
CA ALA A 73 -6.35 -11.54 -2.84
C ALA A 73 -7.15 -10.78 -1.77
N THR A 74 -8.49 -10.79 -1.88
CA THR A 74 -9.40 -10.17 -0.90
C THR A 74 -9.23 -10.76 0.51
N GLN A 75 -9.10 -12.08 0.64
CA GLN A 75 -8.92 -12.73 1.95
C GLN A 75 -7.65 -12.26 2.69
N ILE A 76 -6.56 -11.96 1.98
CA ILE A 76 -5.31 -11.44 2.55
C ILE A 76 -5.47 -9.99 3.04
N LEU A 77 -6.41 -9.23 2.49
CA LEU A 77 -6.67 -7.83 2.86
C LEU A 77 -7.63 -7.66 4.04
N GLN A 78 -8.11 -8.76 4.63
CA GLN A 78 -9.06 -8.77 5.76
C GLN A 78 -8.39 -9.00 7.14
N TRP A 79 -7.05 -8.88 7.24
CA TRP A 79 -6.22 -9.07 8.45
C TRP A 79 -5.77 -7.76 9.13
#